data_AF-A0A1H0KDJ6-F1
#
_entry.id   AF-A0A1H0KDJ6-F1
#
_cell.length_a   1.000
_cell.length_b   1.000
_cell.length_c   1.000
_cell.angle_alpha   90.00
_cell.angle_beta   90.00
_cell.angle_gamma   90.00
#
_symmetry.space_group_name_H-M   'P 1'
#
loop_
_entity.id
_entity.type
_entity.pdbx_description
1 polymer ?
#
loop_
_entity_poly.entity_id
_entity_poly.type
_entity_poly.pdbx_seq_one_letter_code
_entity_poly.pdbx_strand_id
1 'polypeptide(L)'
;MSEKIVQKGDRNLALVNSSVSIIEESAELQRFLSEGRLIEAAALFQRMMKAASAQHPVFPHWRYDLKMDESGKVIIGHVPANQEVAESHPFKINIKFDMPEKYRNFPSMNELLLHSYGKQEEIELDVISFKAWIGEEIITDDQSSDAHSIKINIKPQEFPKPLPMKLYMLDNSFTLDYLEVGVTEIYNNTVTLENHAQRNVKMRIQFRINLIDKSSGFSIKIAPEYYYDVEANLLLLQFMKSCRDGSRFVLKVLNKGTNLFVSREFSLDVDIPEDIDNKIECLHDLYKMEEHYKVKFLLKEVITEDDQEKLTILKLVAEDKPLEGTYDWFDCKFSDRQTIENTIAAYENQPNGLLMVVSEYNHRVSVLGAEVLFEEVKREISNAIPNDIEKLRKKVSLMEDGESINIRFIPATEENKIVERYVFRSIACED
;
A
#
# COMPACT_ATOMS: atom_id res chain seq x y z
N MET A 1 72.46 -46.85 32.06
CA MET A 1 73.59 -46.04 31.54
C MET A 1 72.98 -44.97 30.65
N SER A 2 73.06 -43.70 31.04
CA SER A 2 72.53 -42.59 30.23
C SER A 2 73.61 -42.09 29.28
N GLU A 3 73.43 -42.29 27.97
CA GLU A 3 74.33 -41.75 26.95
C GLU A 3 74.31 -40.20 27.00
N LYS A 4 75.49 -39.60 27.19
CA LYS A 4 75.69 -38.14 27.08
C LYS A 4 75.85 -37.81 25.60
N ILE A 5 74.87 -37.11 25.01
CA ILE A 5 75.00 -36.54 23.67
C ILE A 5 75.71 -35.19 23.78
N VAL A 6 76.80 -35.02 23.04
CA VAL A 6 77.52 -33.74 22.90
C VAL A 6 77.01 -33.05 21.64
N GLN A 7 76.30 -31.93 21.78
CA GLN A 7 75.91 -31.08 20.64
C GLN A 7 76.99 -30.04 20.32
N LYS A 8 77.23 -29.81 19.03
CA LYS A 8 78.05 -28.71 18.51
C LYS A 8 77.28 -27.93 17.45
N GLY A 9 77.40 -26.60 17.48
CA GLY A 9 76.78 -25.66 16.55
C GLY A 9 75.82 -24.68 17.25
N ASP A 10 75.86 -23.40 16.87
CA ASP A 10 74.93 -22.39 17.38
C ASP A 10 73.51 -22.68 16.88
N ARG A 11 72.57 -22.81 17.83
CA ARG A 11 71.13 -23.12 17.65
C ARG A 11 70.73 -24.58 17.40
N ASN A 12 71.56 -25.55 17.74
CA ASN A 12 71.13 -26.96 17.77
C ASN A 12 70.38 -27.30 19.09
N LEU A 13 69.26 -28.01 18.99
CA LEU A 13 68.39 -28.44 20.10
C LEU A 13 68.44 -29.97 20.25
N ALA A 14 68.86 -30.49 21.40
CA ALA A 14 68.89 -31.93 21.68
C ALA A 14 67.61 -32.33 22.41
N LEU A 15 66.75 -33.08 21.73
CA LEU A 15 65.53 -33.64 22.32
C LEU A 15 65.81 -35.10 22.69
N VAL A 16 65.92 -35.38 23.99
CA VAL A 16 66.13 -36.74 24.54
C VAL A 16 64.91 -37.10 25.39
N ASN A 17 64.36 -38.31 25.23
CA ASN A 17 63.11 -38.75 25.87
C ASN A 17 61.91 -37.82 25.62
N SER A 18 61.84 -37.18 24.46
CA SER A 18 60.73 -36.29 24.09
C SER A 18 59.90 -36.92 22.99
N SER A 19 58.58 -36.98 23.16
CA SER A 19 57.66 -37.23 22.05
C SER A 19 57.50 -35.93 21.26
N VAL A 20 58.08 -35.87 20.06
CA VAL A 20 57.86 -34.75 19.15
C VAL A 20 56.64 -35.06 18.29
N SER A 21 55.55 -34.37 18.57
CA SER A 21 54.35 -34.40 17.73
C SER A 21 54.44 -33.24 16.74
N ILE A 22 54.69 -33.55 15.48
CA ILE A 22 54.54 -32.57 14.40
C ILE A 22 53.04 -32.51 14.12
N ILE A 23 52.41 -31.46 14.61
CA ILE A 23 50.97 -31.24 14.42
C ILE A 23 50.82 -30.47 13.12
N GLU A 24 50.29 -31.13 12.10
CA GLU A 24 49.74 -30.44 10.94
C GLU A 24 48.34 -29.93 11.33
N GLU A 25 48.25 -28.63 11.64
CA GLU A 25 47.04 -28.02 12.23
C GLU A 25 45.77 -28.24 11.37
N SER A 26 45.92 -28.35 10.05
CA SER A 26 44.82 -28.67 9.13
C SER A 26 44.30 -30.11 9.31
N ALA A 27 45.21 -31.07 9.44
CA ALA A 27 44.88 -32.48 9.66
C ALA A 27 44.28 -32.68 11.06
N GLU A 28 44.77 -31.95 12.06
CA GLU A 28 44.23 -32.02 13.42
C GLU A 28 42.85 -31.37 13.54
N LEU A 29 42.60 -30.28 12.80
CA LEU A 29 41.25 -29.69 12.71
C LEU A 29 40.26 -30.68 12.08
N GLN A 30 40.62 -31.32 10.96
CA GLN A 30 39.78 -32.33 10.31
C GLN A 30 39.51 -33.52 11.23
N ARG A 31 40.50 -33.93 12.03
CA ARG A 31 40.36 -34.99 13.03
C ARG A 31 39.41 -34.59 14.16
N PHE A 32 39.54 -33.39 14.73
CA PHE A 32 38.60 -32.93 15.77
C PHE A 32 37.17 -32.79 15.24
N LEU A 33 37.00 -32.37 13.98
CA LEU A 33 35.70 -32.29 13.33
C LEU A 33 35.08 -33.68 13.08
N SER A 34 35.87 -34.66 12.61
CA SER A 34 35.38 -36.02 12.37
C SER A 34 35.11 -36.82 13.65
N GLU A 35 35.83 -36.51 14.73
CA GLU A 35 35.62 -37.06 16.09
C GLU A 35 34.47 -36.35 16.85
N GLY A 36 33.83 -35.32 16.27
CA GLY A 36 32.75 -34.55 16.93
C GLY A 36 33.22 -33.65 18.08
N ARG A 37 34.53 -33.40 18.19
CA ARG A 37 35.19 -32.62 19.25
C ARG A 37 35.19 -31.13 18.92
N LEU A 38 34.00 -30.55 18.93
CA LEU A 38 33.77 -29.18 18.43
C LEU A 38 34.46 -28.08 19.24
N ILE A 39 34.68 -28.28 20.55
CA ILE A 39 35.33 -27.29 21.41
C ILE A 39 36.82 -27.18 21.06
N GLU A 40 37.50 -28.30 20.89
CA GLU A 40 38.91 -28.35 20.50
C GLU A 40 39.13 -27.90 19.06
N ALA A 41 38.20 -28.25 18.15
CA ALA A 41 38.17 -27.73 16.80
C ALA A 41 38.04 -26.19 16.79
N ALA A 42 37.13 -25.64 17.58
CA ALA A 42 36.93 -24.19 17.70
C ALA A 42 38.16 -23.49 18.31
N ALA A 43 38.81 -24.09 19.33
CA ALA A 43 40.01 -23.52 19.93
C ALA A 43 41.22 -23.54 18.98
N LEU A 44 41.37 -24.59 18.17
CA LEU A 44 42.40 -24.64 17.13
C LEU A 44 42.10 -23.62 16.03
N PHE A 45 40.86 -23.56 15.55
CA PHE A 45 40.42 -22.58 14.56
C PHE A 45 40.62 -21.13 15.04
N GLN A 46 40.29 -20.83 16.29
CA GLN A 46 40.52 -19.50 16.88
C GLN A 46 42.01 -19.13 16.93
N ARG A 47 42.90 -20.10 17.20
CA ARG A 47 44.35 -19.87 17.16
C ARG A 47 44.83 -19.58 15.75
N MET A 48 44.38 -20.35 14.76
CA MET A 48 44.68 -20.11 13.35
C MET A 48 44.20 -18.73 12.91
N MET A 49 42.98 -18.34 13.28
CA MET A 49 42.41 -17.02 13.00
C MET A 49 43.22 -15.88 13.64
N LYS A 50 43.60 -16.02 14.91
CA LYS A 50 44.46 -15.03 15.60
C LYS A 50 45.83 -14.91 14.94
N ALA A 51 46.42 -16.02 14.54
CA ALA A 51 47.69 -16.04 13.83
C ALA A 51 47.58 -15.33 12.48
N ALA A 52 46.52 -15.59 11.71
CA ALA A 52 46.24 -14.90 10.44
C ALA A 52 45.99 -13.39 10.64
N SER A 53 45.20 -13.00 11.65
CA SER A 53 44.97 -11.60 12.01
C SER A 53 46.27 -10.86 12.36
N ALA A 54 47.23 -11.54 13.00
CA ALA A 54 48.52 -10.98 13.37
C ALA A 54 49.52 -10.82 12.20
N GLN A 55 49.23 -11.41 11.04
CA GLN A 55 50.02 -11.21 9.82
C GLN A 55 49.72 -9.89 9.12
N HIS A 56 48.80 -9.07 9.65
CA HIS A 56 48.48 -7.78 9.05
C HIS A 56 49.71 -6.85 9.07
N PRO A 57 50.06 -6.15 7.96
CA PRO A 57 51.27 -5.34 7.87
C PRO A 57 51.42 -4.26 8.96
N VAL A 58 50.30 -3.78 9.49
CA VAL A 58 50.23 -2.74 10.54
C VAL A 58 49.77 -3.30 11.89
N PHE A 59 50.02 -4.58 12.16
CA PHE A 59 49.80 -5.15 13.50
C PHE A 59 50.77 -4.51 14.52
N PRO A 60 50.37 -4.19 15.77
CA PRO A 60 49.10 -4.52 16.44
C PRO A 60 47.97 -3.50 16.23
N HIS A 61 48.20 -2.41 15.51
CA HIS A 61 47.22 -1.34 15.33
C HIS A 61 46.02 -1.78 14.49
N TRP A 62 46.28 -2.55 13.43
CA TRP A 62 45.25 -3.10 12.57
C TRP A 62 45.40 -4.62 12.42
N ARG A 63 44.28 -5.29 12.17
CA ARG A 63 44.22 -6.75 11.99
C ARG A 63 43.31 -7.12 10.83
N TYR A 64 43.58 -8.27 10.22
CA TYR A 64 42.63 -8.89 9.30
C TYR A 64 41.42 -9.45 10.04
N ASP A 65 40.25 -9.28 9.45
CA ASP A 65 38.97 -9.84 9.88
C ASP A 65 38.37 -10.65 8.73
N LEU A 66 38.21 -11.95 8.91
CA LEU A 66 37.71 -12.84 7.86
C LEU A 66 36.20 -13.01 8.05
N LYS A 67 35.42 -12.56 7.06
CA LYS A 67 33.96 -12.71 7.02
C LYS A 67 33.55 -13.55 5.83
N MET A 68 32.32 -14.05 5.84
CA MET A 68 31.68 -14.62 4.66
C MET A 68 30.55 -13.70 4.24
N ASP A 69 30.41 -13.46 2.94
CA ASP A 69 29.21 -12.82 2.42
C ASP A 69 28.04 -13.82 2.30
N GLU A 70 26.87 -13.30 1.93
CA GLU A 70 25.64 -14.09 1.75
C GLU A 70 25.76 -15.15 0.63
N SER A 71 26.74 -15.01 -0.26
CA SER A 71 27.03 -15.98 -1.33
C SER A 71 28.00 -17.09 -0.91
N GLY A 72 28.53 -17.02 0.32
CA GLY A 72 29.49 -17.98 0.86
C GLY A 72 30.95 -17.69 0.47
N LYS A 73 31.25 -16.52 -0.09
CA LYS A 73 32.63 -16.12 -0.43
C LYS A 73 33.31 -15.50 0.79
N VAL A 74 34.58 -15.88 1.00
CA VAL A 74 35.40 -15.31 2.08
C VAL A 74 35.85 -13.89 1.71
N ILE A 75 35.52 -12.93 2.57
CA ILE A 75 35.93 -11.52 2.51
C ILE A 75 36.99 -11.29 3.58
N ILE A 76 38.11 -10.68 3.17
CA ILE A 76 39.17 -10.23 4.08
C ILE A 76 38.96 -8.74 4.35
N GLY A 77 38.54 -8.39 5.55
CA GLY A 77 38.40 -7.01 6.02
C GLY A 77 39.62 -6.53 6.80
N HIS A 78 39.81 -5.21 6.85
CA HIS A 78 40.81 -4.56 7.70
C HIS A 78 40.08 -3.88 8.87
N VAL A 79 40.45 -4.20 10.11
CA VAL A 79 39.77 -3.67 11.31
C VAL A 79 40.80 -3.04 12.27
N PRO A 80 40.59 -1.80 12.73
CA PRO A 80 41.46 -1.16 13.71
C PRO A 80 41.26 -1.80 15.10
N ALA A 81 42.28 -1.74 15.95
CA ALA A 81 42.21 -2.26 17.31
C ALA A 81 41.16 -1.51 18.17
N ASN A 82 41.01 -0.21 17.95
CA ASN A 82 40.03 0.67 18.60
C ASN A 82 39.81 1.95 17.76
N GLN A 83 38.92 2.84 18.23
CA GLN A 83 38.59 4.09 17.54
C GLN A 83 39.77 5.08 17.48
N GLU A 84 40.56 5.19 18.54
CA GLU A 84 41.75 6.08 18.59
C GLU A 84 42.81 5.69 17.54
N VAL A 85 42.98 4.39 17.29
CA VAL A 85 43.85 3.87 16.23
C VAL A 85 43.27 4.16 14.84
N ALA A 86 41.95 4.09 14.68
CA ALA A 86 41.31 4.45 13.42
C ALA A 86 41.50 5.94 13.07
N GLU A 87 41.53 6.80 14.09
CA GLU A 87 41.76 8.24 13.93
C GLU A 87 43.24 8.59 13.67
N SER A 88 44.17 7.95 14.40
CA SER A 88 45.62 8.19 14.24
C SER A 88 46.22 7.51 13.00
N HIS A 89 45.69 6.35 12.61
CA HIS A 89 46.14 5.57 11.44
C HIS A 89 44.94 5.25 10.54
N PRO A 90 44.39 6.27 9.83
CA PRO A 90 43.20 6.10 9.03
C PRO A 90 43.47 5.20 7.83
N PHE A 91 42.46 4.39 7.47
CA PHE A 91 42.43 3.67 6.21
C PHE A 91 42.17 4.65 5.07
N LYS A 92 43.05 4.67 4.07
CA LYS A 92 42.93 5.50 2.86
C LYS A 92 43.02 4.60 1.64
N ILE A 93 42.22 4.90 0.62
CA ILE A 93 42.29 4.21 -0.66
C ILE A 93 42.33 5.25 -1.78
N ASN A 94 43.28 5.08 -2.71
CA ASN A 94 43.33 5.84 -3.96
C ASN A 94 43.01 4.87 -5.08
N ILE A 95 42.07 5.25 -5.92
CA ILE A 95 41.54 4.41 -6.96
C ILE A 95 41.70 5.14 -8.28
N LYS A 96 42.28 4.47 -9.26
CA LYS A 96 42.31 4.88 -10.65
C LYS A 96 41.25 4.06 -11.37
N PHE A 97 40.36 4.70 -12.09
CA PHE A 97 39.27 4.07 -12.83
C PHE A 97 39.26 4.59 -14.27
N ASP A 98 38.71 3.79 -15.19
CA ASP A 98 38.35 4.31 -16.51
C ASP A 98 36.96 4.96 -16.39
N MET A 99 36.75 6.05 -17.12
CA MET A 99 35.43 6.68 -17.17
C MET A 99 34.62 6.02 -18.29
N PRO A 100 33.54 5.27 -17.96
CA PRO A 100 32.65 4.71 -18.95
C PRO A 100 32.16 5.78 -19.93
N GLU A 101 31.97 5.40 -21.20
CA GLU A 101 31.54 6.32 -22.26
C GLU A 101 30.24 7.08 -21.89
N LYS A 102 29.31 6.40 -21.20
CA LYS A 102 28.06 6.99 -20.68
C LYS A 102 28.27 8.20 -19.77
N TYR A 103 29.42 8.32 -19.11
CA TYR A 103 29.72 9.39 -18.17
C TYR A 103 30.70 10.45 -18.72
N ARG A 104 31.27 10.24 -19.92
CA ARG A 104 32.23 11.19 -20.52
C ARG A 104 31.63 12.54 -20.91
N ASN A 105 30.31 12.60 -21.04
CA ASN A 105 29.58 13.83 -21.36
C ASN A 105 29.40 14.76 -20.14
N PHE A 106 29.74 14.31 -18.93
CA PHE A 106 29.69 15.16 -17.74
C PHE A 106 30.97 15.99 -17.63
N PRO A 107 30.88 17.32 -17.56
CA PRO A 107 32.02 18.23 -17.41
C PRO A 107 32.91 17.97 -16.17
N SER A 108 32.37 17.38 -15.10
CA SER A 108 33.11 17.06 -13.89
C SER A 108 32.50 15.90 -13.10
N MET A 109 33.29 15.29 -12.20
CA MET A 109 32.79 14.28 -11.25
C MET A 109 31.69 14.85 -10.34
N ASN A 110 31.78 16.13 -9.96
CA ASN A 110 30.73 16.77 -9.16
C ASN A 110 29.39 16.84 -9.90
N GLU A 111 29.41 17.10 -11.21
CA GLU A 111 28.19 17.10 -12.02
C GLU A 111 27.62 15.70 -12.22
N LEU A 112 28.48 14.68 -12.36
CA LEU A 112 28.05 13.28 -12.38
C LEU A 112 27.41 12.87 -11.04
N LEU A 113 28.01 13.26 -9.90
CA LEU A 113 27.46 13.01 -8.57
C LEU A 113 26.13 13.74 -8.35
N LEU A 114 26.01 14.99 -8.81
CA LEU A 114 24.75 15.74 -8.74
C LEU A 114 23.66 15.13 -9.63
N HIS A 115 24.01 14.63 -10.82
CA HIS A 115 23.09 13.92 -11.70
C HIS A 115 22.64 12.59 -11.07
N SER A 116 23.58 11.81 -10.54
CA SER A 116 23.32 10.58 -9.79
C SER A 116 22.42 10.82 -8.59
N TYR A 117 22.68 11.87 -7.78
CA TYR A 117 21.79 12.29 -6.70
C TYR A 117 20.42 12.71 -7.22
N GLY A 118 20.37 13.52 -8.28
CA GLY A 118 19.13 14.04 -8.83
C GLY A 118 18.20 12.96 -9.42
N LYS A 119 18.77 11.90 -9.98
CA LYS A 119 17.99 10.77 -10.53
C LYS A 119 17.93 9.55 -9.62
N GLN A 120 18.66 9.56 -8.50
CA GLN A 120 18.86 8.41 -7.62
C GLN A 120 19.41 7.18 -8.38
N GLU A 121 20.35 7.42 -9.31
CA GLU A 121 21.00 6.38 -10.13
C GLU A 121 22.40 6.06 -9.60
N GLU A 122 22.76 4.78 -9.50
CA GLU A 122 24.12 4.36 -9.10
C GLU A 122 25.15 4.66 -10.20
N ILE A 123 26.35 5.10 -9.80
CA ILE A 123 27.49 5.29 -10.71
C ILE A 123 28.37 4.05 -10.64
N GLU A 124 28.54 3.37 -11.77
CA GLU A 124 29.38 2.19 -11.89
C GLU A 124 30.71 2.55 -12.57
N LEU A 125 31.84 2.31 -11.89
CA LEU A 125 33.17 2.60 -12.39
C LEU A 125 34.01 1.32 -12.45
N ASP A 126 34.69 1.12 -13.57
CA ASP A 126 35.63 0.01 -13.74
C ASP A 126 37.02 0.45 -13.22
N VAL A 127 37.54 -0.28 -12.24
CA VAL A 127 38.83 0.03 -11.61
C VAL A 127 39.97 -0.37 -12.53
N ILE A 128 40.93 0.53 -12.73
CA ILE A 128 42.18 0.26 -13.45
C ILE A 128 43.27 -0.16 -12.46
N SER A 129 43.33 0.51 -11.32
CA SER A 129 44.25 0.16 -10.22
C SER A 129 43.77 0.79 -8.92
N PHE A 130 44.16 0.21 -7.80
CA PHE A 130 43.93 0.84 -6.51
C PHE A 130 45.11 0.61 -5.58
N LYS A 131 45.30 1.57 -4.69
CA LYS A 131 46.32 1.53 -3.66
C LYS A 131 45.68 1.87 -2.33
N ALA A 132 45.91 1.02 -1.34
CA ALA A 132 45.34 1.18 0.00
C ALA A 132 46.46 1.39 1.02
N TRP A 133 46.24 2.32 1.93
CA TRP A 133 47.12 2.66 3.03
C TRP A 133 46.39 2.58 4.36
N ILE A 134 47.14 2.30 5.41
CA ILE A 134 46.72 2.51 6.79
C ILE A 134 47.79 3.38 7.46
N GLY A 135 47.42 4.62 7.83
CA GLY A 135 48.40 5.61 8.22
C GLY A 135 49.34 5.95 7.05
N GLU A 136 50.62 5.63 7.21
CA GLU A 136 51.65 5.81 6.16
C GLU A 136 52.01 4.50 5.43
N GLU A 137 51.58 3.35 5.95
CA GLU A 137 51.93 2.02 5.44
C GLU A 137 51.03 1.61 4.27
N ILE A 138 51.63 1.08 3.20
CA ILE A 138 50.90 0.54 2.04
C ILE A 138 50.51 -0.90 2.33
N ILE A 139 49.22 -1.21 2.22
CA ILE A 139 48.67 -2.53 2.55
C ILE A 139 48.40 -3.34 1.29
N THR A 140 47.97 -2.65 0.23
CA THR A 140 47.71 -3.24 -1.07
C THR A 140 48.13 -2.24 -2.14
N ASP A 141 48.85 -2.73 -3.14
CA ASP A 141 49.23 -1.97 -4.33
C ASP A 141 48.94 -2.86 -5.55
N ASP A 142 47.68 -2.86 -5.98
CA ASP A 142 47.23 -3.67 -7.11
C ASP A 142 47.28 -2.83 -8.39
N GLN A 143 48.33 -3.06 -9.17
CA GLN A 143 48.58 -2.46 -10.47
C GLN A 143 48.30 -3.43 -11.63
N SER A 144 47.69 -4.59 -11.34
CA SER A 144 47.54 -5.67 -12.32
C SER A 144 46.45 -5.37 -13.36
N SER A 145 46.60 -5.96 -14.56
CA SER A 145 45.58 -5.92 -15.62
C SER A 145 44.24 -6.54 -15.21
N ASP A 146 44.22 -7.34 -14.15
CA ASP A 146 43.03 -8.00 -13.61
C ASP A 146 42.16 -7.07 -12.75
N ALA A 147 42.65 -5.88 -12.40
CA ALA A 147 41.88 -4.84 -11.71
C ALA A 147 40.63 -4.39 -12.49
N HIS A 148 40.62 -4.56 -13.83
CA HIS A 148 39.45 -4.32 -14.69
C HIS A 148 38.24 -5.20 -14.34
N SER A 149 38.40 -6.24 -13.51
CA SER A 149 37.30 -7.06 -12.99
C SER A 149 36.63 -6.46 -11.74
N ILE A 150 37.21 -5.43 -11.13
CA ILE A 150 36.68 -4.79 -9.93
C ILE A 150 35.82 -3.61 -10.35
N LYS A 151 34.53 -3.68 -10.00
CA LYS A 151 33.57 -2.60 -10.20
C LYS A 151 33.31 -1.87 -8.89
N ILE A 152 33.28 -0.55 -8.94
CA ILE A 152 32.86 0.28 -7.83
C ILE A 152 31.51 0.88 -8.17
N ASN A 153 30.55 0.65 -7.27
CA ASN A 153 29.23 1.26 -7.34
C ASN A 153 29.15 2.38 -6.29
N ILE A 154 29.11 3.62 -6.76
CA ILE A 154 28.87 4.78 -5.90
C ILE A 154 27.36 4.97 -5.82
N LYS A 155 26.79 4.71 -4.64
CA LYS A 155 25.37 4.94 -4.38
C LYS A 155 25.12 6.42 -4.14
N PRO A 156 24.08 7.02 -4.74
CA PRO A 156 23.71 8.38 -4.43
C PRO A 156 23.26 8.51 -2.98
N GLN A 157 23.40 9.72 -2.43
CA GLN A 157 22.74 10.05 -1.18
C GLN A 157 21.22 9.97 -1.37
N GLU A 158 20.51 9.33 -0.45
CA GLU A 158 19.04 9.29 -0.50
C GLU A 158 18.45 10.69 -0.36
N PHE A 159 17.35 10.95 -1.06
CA PHE A 159 16.56 12.15 -0.83
C PHE A 159 16.07 12.25 0.62
N PRO A 160 15.81 13.46 1.13
CA PRO A 160 15.16 13.63 2.42
C PRO A 160 13.82 12.87 2.46
N LYS A 161 13.49 12.34 3.64
CA LYS A 161 12.21 11.65 3.85
C LYS A 161 11.04 12.56 3.48
N PRO A 162 9.95 11.99 2.91
CA PRO A 162 8.72 12.74 2.64
C PRO A 162 8.22 13.50 3.87
N LEU A 163 7.66 14.68 3.64
CA LEU A 163 7.11 15.53 4.69
C LEU A 163 5.58 15.42 4.72
N PRO A 164 4.96 15.46 5.90
CA PRO A 164 3.51 15.54 6.01
C PRO A 164 3.03 16.92 5.56
N MET A 165 2.15 16.94 4.56
CA MET A 165 1.60 18.13 3.93
C MET A 165 0.09 18.05 3.82
N LYS A 166 -0.55 19.21 3.64
CA LYS A 166 -1.97 19.37 3.34
C LYS A 166 -2.12 20.16 2.05
N LEU A 167 -2.97 19.70 1.14
CA LEU A 167 -3.37 20.41 -0.06
C LEU A 167 -4.77 20.97 0.16
N TYR A 168 -5.01 22.26 -0.02
CA TYR A 168 -6.34 22.82 0.15
C TYR A 168 -6.59 24.02 -0.77
N MET A 169 -7.86 24.31 -1.03
CA MET A 169 -8.27 25.51 -1.75
C MET A 169 -8.51 26.67 -0.78
N LEU A 170 -8.05 27.88 -1.11
CA LEU A 170 -8.22 29.06 -0.24
C LEU A 170 -9.67 29.53 -0.15
N ASP A 171 -10.39 29.42 -1.27
CA ASP A 171 -11.70 30.04 -1.46
C ASP A 171 -12.83 28.99 -1.55
N ASN A 172 -12.54 27.73 -1.20
CA ASN A 172 -13.47 26.60 -1.31
C ASN A 172 -13.25 25.57 -0.19
N SER A 173 -14.16 24.60 -0.05
CA SER A 173 -14.11 23.54 0.98
C SER A 173 -13.19 22.37 0.64
N PHE A 174 -12.67 22.27 -0.59
CA PHE A 174 -11.78 21.17 -0.97
C PHE A 174 -10.49 21.14 -0.14
N THR A 175 -10.20 19.99 0.45
CA THR A 175 -8.99 19.73 1.23
C THR A 175 -8.57 18.27 1.11
N LEU A 176 -7.27 18.04 1.02
CA LEU A 176 -6.60 16.77 1.32
C LEU A 176 -5.76 17.03 2.56
N ASP A 177 -6.28 16.61 3.72
CA ASP A 177 -5.73 17.00 5.02
C ASP A 177 -4.35 16.39 5.32
N TYR A 178 -4.00 15.30 4.65
CA TYR A 178 -2.75 14.60 4.88
C TYR A 178 -2.20 13.93 3.60
N LEU A 179 -0.99 14.32 3.23
CA LEU A 179 -0.20 13.76 2.13
C LEU A 179 1.27 13.67 2.56
N GLU A 180 1.92 12.54 2.33
CA GLU A 180 3.37 12.41 2.53
C GLU A 180 4.09 12.74 1.23
N VAL A 181 4.56 13.97 1.09
CA VAL A 181 5.14 14.48 -0.16
C VAL A 181 6.66 14.56 -0.04
N GLY A 182 7.38 13.92 -0.95
CA GLY A 182 8.85 13.88 -0.99
C GLY A 182 9.41 14.26 -2.35
N VAL A 183 10.70 14.60 -2.40
CA VAL A 183 11.43 14.78 -3.65
C VAL A 183 11.65 13.41 -4.29
N THR A 184 11.34 13.31 -5.58
CA THR A 184 11.50 12.06 -6.35
C THR A 184 12.51 12.19 -7.46
N GLU A 185 12.72 13.40 -7.97
CA GLU A 185 13.66 13.68 -9.04
C GLU A 185 14.12 15.14 -8.97
N ILE A 186 15.40 15.37 -9.27
CA ILE A 186 15.97 16.68 -9.56
C ILE A 186 16.71 16.55 -10.89
N TYR A 187 16.16 17.12 -11.95
CA TYR A 187 16.72 17.03 -13.30
C TYR A 187 16.61 18.35 -14.04
N ASN A 188 17.70 18.83 -14.64
CA ASN A 188 17.74 20.07 -15.43
C ASN A 188 17.07 21.29 -14.77
N ASN A 189 17.31 21.48 -13.46
CA ASN A 189 16.71 22.54 -12.63
C ASN A 189 15.20 22.38 -12.38
N THR A 190 14.61 21.26 -12.75
CA THR A 190 13.27 20.85 -12.34
C THR A 190 13.34 19.94 -11.12
N VAL A 191 12.60 20.29 -10.08
CA VAL A 191 12.38 19.45 -8.90
C VAL A 191 11.00 18.83 -9.01
N THR A 192 10.93 17.50 -8.95
CA THR A 192 9.67 16.74 -8.92
C THR A 192 9.37 16.31 -7.49
N LEU A 193 8.19 16.66 -7.00
CA LEU A 193 7.66 16.27 -5.69
C LEU A 193 6.42 15.40 -5.87
N GLU A 194 6.33 14.28 -5.17
CA GLU A 194 5.20 13.35 -5.26
C GLU A 194 4.90 12.69 -3.92
N ASN A 195 3.73 12.07 -3.83
CA ASN A 195 3.33 11.21 -2.72
C ASN A 195 3.32 9.71 -3.08
N HIS A 196 4.17 9.26 -4.01
CA HIS A 196 4.18 7.86 -4.46
C HIS A 196 4.57 6.89 -3.32
N ALA A 197 5.42 7.32 -2.39
CA ALA A 197 5.87 6.50 -1.26
C ALA A 197 4.77 6.25 -0.22
N GLN A 198 3.73 7.10 -0.19
CA GLN A 198 2.58 6.93 0.68
C GLN A 198 1.75 5.71 0.24
N ARG A 199 1.47 4.81 1.19
CA ARG A 199 0.60 3.65 0.97
C ARG A 199 -0.87 4.01 1.17
N ASN A 200 -1.77 3.29 0.50
CA ASN A 200 -3.22 3.42 0.65
C ASN A 200 -3.75 4.86 0.48
N VAL A 201 -3.23 5.59 -0.50
CA VAL A 201 -3.63 6.97 -0.77
C VAL A 201 -4.53 7.03 -2.00
N LYS A 202 -5.71 7.64 -1.85
CA LYS A 202 -6.71 7.75 -2.93
C LYS A 202 -6.27 8.67 -4.05
N MET A 203 -5.53 9.72 -3.72
CA MET A 203 -5.08 10.75 -4.66
C MET A 203 -3.56 10.74 -4.79
N ARG A 204 -3.04 10.53 -6.01
CA ARG A 204 -1.64 10.74 -6.35
C ARG A 204 -1.45 12.16 -6.85
N ILE A 205 -0.47 12.85 -6.29
CA ILE A 205 -0.11 14.21 -6.69
C ILE A 205 1.32 14.25 -7.21
N GLN A 206 1.55 15.13 -8.17
CA GLN A 206 2.88 15.43 -8.69
C GLN A 206 3.00 16.95 -8.86
N PHE A 207 4.06 17.52 -8.31
CA PHE A 207 4.49 18.88 -8.56
C PHE A 207 5.80 18.85 -9.31
N ARG A 208 5.88 19.57 -10.43
CA ARG A 208 7.13 19.80 -11.15
C ARG A 208 7.44 21.28 -11.10
N ILE A 209 8.53 21.66 -10.44
CA ILE A 209 8.90 23.05 -10.23
C ILE A 209 10.20 23.30 -10.97
N ASN A 210 10.18 24.14 -12.00
CA ASN A 210 11.40 24.58 -12.65
C ASN A 210 11.94 25.84 -11.94
N LEU A 211 13.15 25.71 -11.40
CA LEU A 211 13.78 26.73 -10.57
C LEU A 211 14.31 27.93 -11.37
N ILE A 212 14.53 27.79 -12.68
CA ILE A 212 15.03 28.87 -13.55
C ILE A 212 13.87 29.75 -14.01
N ASP A 213 12.90 29.16 -14.72
CA ASP A 213 11.78 29.90 -15.29
C ASP A 213 10.68 30.21 -14.26
N LYS A 214 10.78 29.61 -13.06
CA LYS A 214 9.81 29.73 -11.95
C LYS A 214 8.41 29.27 -12.35
N SER A 215 8.31 28.40 -13.34
CA SER A 215 7.09 27.72 -13.73
C SER A 215 6.87 26.48 -12.88
N SER A 216 5.60 26.09 -12.76
CA SER A 216 5.22 24.88 -12.03
C SER A 216 4.10 24.15 -12.74
N GLY A 217 4.25 22.84 -12.90
CA GLY A 217 3.17 21.93 -13.27
C GLY A 217 2.63 21.23 -12.05
N PHE A 218 1.30 21.05 -11.98
CA PHE A 218 0.64 20.24 -10.97
C PHE A 218 -0.22 19.19 -11.65
N SER A 219 -0.14 17.96 -11.17
CA SER A 219 -1.02 16.87 -11.59
C SER A 219 -1.60 16.19 -10.35
N ILE A 220 -2.90 15.93 -10.41
CA ILE A 220 -3.61 15.11 -9.45
C ILE A 220 -4.38 14.03 -10.19
N LYS A 221 -4.29 12.80 -9.71
CA LYS A 221 -4.95 11.62 -10.28
C LYS A 221 -5.45 10.72 -9.17
N ILE A 222 -6.49 9.96 -9.44
CA ILE A 222 -6.90 8.87 -8.56
C ILE A 222 -5.82 7.78 -8.66
N ALA A 223 -5.45 7.17 -7.53
CA ALA A 223 -4.55 6.02 -7.54
C ALA A 223 -5.23 4.81 -8.21
N PRO A 224 -4.51 3.98 -8.99
CA PRO A 224 -5.12 2.93 -9.81
C PRO A 224 -6.06 1.99 -9.06
N GLU A 225 -5.72 1.65 -7.82
CA GLU A 225 -6.49 0.77 -6.94
C GLU A 225 -7.83 1.39 -6.45
N TYR A 226 -8.02 2.70 -6.62
CA TYR A 226 -9.22 3.45 -6.21
C TYR A 226 -10.01 4.04 -7.38
N TYR A 227 -9.74 3.65 -8.63
CA TYR A 227 -10.44 4.23 -9.80
C TYR A 227 -11.97 4.12 -9.73
N TYR A 228 -12.49 3.06 -9.10
CA TYR A 228 -13.92 2.84 -8.95
C TYR A 228 -14.46 3.22 -7.55
N ASP A 229 -13.62 3.81 -6.68
CA ASP A 229 -14.02 4.26 -5.34
C ASP A 229 -14.82 5.56 -5.42
N VAL A 230 -15.97 5.60 -4.74
CA VAL A 230 -16.89 6.76 -4.76
C VAL A 230 -16.21 8.01 -4.21
N GLU A 231 -15.55 7.92 -3.07
CA GLU A 231 -14.92 9.05 -2.39
C GLU A 231 -13.74 9.60 -3.21
N ALA A 232 -12.91 8.74 -3.80
CA ALA A 232 -11.80 9.17 -4.65
C ALA A 232 -12.29 9.97 -5.87
N ASN A 233 -13.36 9.50 -6.52
CA ASN A 233 -13.97 10.22 -7.64
C ASN A 233 -14.63 11.53 -7.18
N LEU A 234 -15.31 11.53 -6.03
CA LEU A 234 -15.91 12.72 -5.45
C LEU A 234 -14.84 13.79 -5.15
N LEU A 235 -13.72 13.41 -4.52
CA LEU A 235 -12.60 14.30 -4.23
C LEU A 235 -12.00 14.90 -5.52
N LEU A 236 -11.79 14.08 -6.56
CA LEU A 236 -11.27 14.58 -7.83
C LEU A 236 -12.21 15.59 -8.49
N LEU A 237 -13.52 15.30 -8.54
CA LEU A 237 -14.49 16.23 -9.13
C LEU A 237 -14.63 17.51 -8.30
N GLN A 238 -14.60 17.43 -6.97
CA GLN A 238 -14.58 18.62 -6.11
C GLN A 238 -13.33 19.48 -6.34
N PHE A 239 -12.17 18.85 -6.53
CA PHE A 239 -10.95 19.56 -6.92
C PHE A 239 -11.12 20.26 -8.27
N MET A 240 -11.58 19.54 -9.30
CA MET A 240 -11.80 20.10 -10.64
C MET A 240 -12.78 21.27 -10.62
N LYS A 241 -13.92 21.11 -9.94
CA LYS A 241 -14.90 22.19 -9.75
C LYS A 241 -14.25 23.41 -9.09
N SER A 242 -13.48 23.21 -8.02
CA SER A 242 -12.78 24.31 -7.34
C SER A 242 -11.81 25.04 -8.28
N CYS A 243 -11.15 24.30 -9.18
CA CYS A 243 -10.30 24.90 -10.21
C CYS A 243 -11.10 25.70 -11.26
N ARG A 244 -12.26 25.20 -11.70
CA ARG A 244 -13.18 25.93 -12.61
C ARG A 244 -13.60 27.26 -12.01
N ASP A 245 -13.88 27.25 -10.71
CA ASP A 245 -14.34 28.43 -9.96
C ASP A 245 -13.19 29.44 -9.70
N GLY A 246 -11.98 29.17 -10.21
CA GLY A 246 -10.82 30.05 -10.10
C GLY A 246 -10.15 30.04 -8.73
N SER A 247 -10.45 29.05 -7.88
CA SER A 247 -9.86 28.96 -6.54
C SER A 247 -8.37 28.67 -6.62
N ARG A 248 -7.59 29.37 -5.80
CA ARG A 248 -6.15 29.09 -5.64
C ARG A 248 -5.94 27.95 -4.66
N PHE A 249 -5.01 27.04 -4.98
CA PHE A 249 -4.64 25.96 -4.08
C PHE A 249 -3.32 26.23 -3.36
N VAL A 250 -3.19 25.64 -2.18
CA VAL A 250 -2.04 25.79 -1.29
C VAL A 250 -1.56 24.41 -0.86
N LEU A 251 -0.26 24.18 -0.99
CA LEU A 251 0.43 23.05 -0.37
C LEU A 251 1.14 23.54 0.89
N LYS A 252 0.68 23.07 2.05
CA LYS A 252 1.16 23.49 3.36
C LYS A 252 1.87 22.35 4.05
N VAL A 253 3.06 22.62 4.59
CA VAL A 253 3.81 21.67 5.40
C VAL A 253 3.21 21.65 6.82
N LEU A 254 2.73 20.49 7.27
CA LEU A 254 1.96 20.38 8.50
C LEU A 254 2.80 20.62 9.76
N ASN A 255 4.00 20.05 9.82
CA ASN A 255 4.86 20.13 11.01
C ASN A 255 5.36 21.56 11.33
N LYS A 256 5.50 22.42 10.31
CA LYS A 256 5.97 23.81 10.45
C LYS A 256 4.86 24.84 10.30
N GLY A 257 3.69 24.44 9.82
CA GLY A 257 2.58 25.35 9.51
C GLY A 257 2.87 26.34 8.37
N THR A 258 3.92 26.11 7.57
CA THR A 258 4.36 27.01 6.50
C THR A 258 3.81 26.56 5.15
N ASN A 259 3.37 27.52 4.33
CA ASN A 259 2.97 27.25 2.96
C ASN A 259 4.23 27.04 2.11
N LEU A 260 4.35 25.86 1.50
CA LEU A 260 5.44 25.54 0.57
C LEU A 260 5.14 26.10 -0.82
N PHE A 261 3.87 25.98 -1.24
CA PHE A 261 3.40 26.44 -2.53
C PHE A 261 2.03 27.10 -2.39
N VAL A 262 1.82 28.20 -3.11
CA VAL A 262 0.54 28.88 -3.27
C VAL A 262 0.36 29.16 -4.75
N SER A 263 -0.68 28.59 -5.37
CA SER A 263 -0.94 28.83 -6.78
C SER A 263 -1.31 30.30 -7.01
N ARG A 264 -0.90 30.82 -8.16
CA ARG A 264 -1.40 32.09 -8.70
C ARG A 264 -2.45 31.77 -9.76
N GLU A 265 -2.43 32.46 -10.88
CA GLU A 265 -3.13 32.08 -12.09
C GLU A 265 -2.56 30.75 -12.60
N PHE A 266 -3.44 29.83 -12.99
CA PHE A 266 -3.10 28.56 -13.61
C PHE A 266 -4.10 28.25 -14.72
N SER A 267 -3.67 27.52 -15.73
CA SER A 267 -4.53 26.92 -16.74
C SER A 267 -4.70 25.44 -16.45
N LEU A 268 -5.84 24.88 -16.84
CA LEU A 268 -6.06 23.44 -16.81
C LEU A 268 -5.80 22.87 -18.20
N ASP A 269 -5.07 21.77 -18.26
CA ASP A 269 -4.82 21.02 -19.49
C ASP A 269 -5.95 19.99 -19.76
N VAL A 270 -7.06 20.10 -19.04
CA VAL A 270 -8.22 19.20 -19.12
C VAL A 270 -9.52 19.99 -19.13
N ASP A 271 -10.44 19.56 -19.98
CA ASP A 271 -11.80 20.11 -20.00
C ASP A 271 -12.57 19.65 -18.76
N ILE A 272 -13.26 20.59 -18.12
CA ILE A 272 -14.14 20.30 -17.00
C ILE A 272 -15.54 20.04 -17.54
N PRO A 273 -16.17 18.89 -17.22
CA PRO A 273 -17.53 18.60 -17.67
C PRO A 273 -18.52 19.69 -17.25
N GLU A 274 -19.43 20.09 -18.16
CA GLU A 274 -20.48 21.07 -17.86
C GLU A 274 -21.41 20.58 -16.74
N ASP A 275 -21.68 19.28 -16.71
CA ASP A 275 -22.55 18.59 -15.75
C ASP A 275 -21.85 18.18 -14.44
N ILE A 276 -20.66 18.74 -14.15
CA ILE A 276 -19.87 18.36 -12.96
C ILE A 276 -20.65 18.52 -11.64
N ASP A 277 -21.53 19.50 -11.55
CA ASP A 277 -22.34 19.73 -10.34
C ASP A 277 -23.32 18.57 -10.08
N ASN A 278 -24.00 18.09 -11.13
CA ASN A 278 -24.89 16.92 -11.05
C ASN A 278 -24.10 15.65 -10.70
N LYS A 279 -22.89 15.49 -11.25
CA LYS A 279 -22.00 14.35 -10.95
C LYS A 279 -21.52 14.39 -9.50
N ILE A 280 -21.15 15.55 -8.99
CA ILE A 280 -20.75 15.72 -7.58
C ILE A 280 -21.93 15.39 -6.66
N GLU A 281 -23.14 15.86 -6.97
CA GLU A 281 -24.34 15.56 -6.17
C GLU A 281 -24.62 14.05 -6.12
N CYS A 282 -24.58 13.38 -7.28
CA CYS A 282 -24.75 11.93 -7.37
C CYS A 282 -23.71 11.16 -6.54
N LEU A 283 -22.42 11.49 -6.68
CA LEU A 283 -21.35 10.84 -5.92
C LEU A 283 -21.44 11.14 -4.42
N HIS A 284 -21.89 12.33 -4.05
CA HIS A 284 -22.08 12.71 -2.65
C HIS A 284 -23.25 11.93 -2.01
N ASP A 285 -24.34 11.70 -2.74
CA ASP A 285 -25.42 10.83 -2.30
C ASP A 285 -24.95 9.38 -2.11
N LEU A 286 -24.18 8.85 -3.07
CA LEU A 286 -23.55 7.53 -2.93
C LEU A 286 -22.64 7.46 -1.70
N TYR A 287 -21.80 8.46 -1.50
CA TYR A 287 -20.89 8.54 -0.36
C TYR A 287 -21.65 8.56 0.99
N LYS A 288 -22.73 9.34 1.10
CA LYS A 288 -23.60 9.33 2.29
C LYS A 288 -24.22 7.97 2.56
N MET A 289 -24.65 7.27 1.52
CA MET A 289 -25.20 5.92 1.65
C MET A 289 -24.11 4.93 2.11
N GLU A 290 -22.89 5.01 1.58
CA GLU A 290 -21.75 4.21 2.10
C GLU A 290 -21.54 4.44 3.60
N GLU A 291 -21.55 5.71 4.05
CA GLU A 291 -21.37 6.05 5.46
C GLU A 291 -22.51 5.57 6.35
N HIS A 292 -23.76 5.66 5.87
CA HIS A 292 -24.95 5.24 6.59
C HIS A 292 -25.00 3.71 6.75
N TYR A 293 -24.81 2.98 5.64
CA TYR A 293 -24.94 1.52 5.61
C TYR A 293 -23.64 0.78 5.95
N LYS A 294 -22.50 1.49 6.10
CA LYS A 294 -21.17 0.91 6.32
C LYS A 294 -20.74 -0.06 5.21
N VAL A 295 -21.03 0.31 3.96
CA VAL A 295 -20.67 -0.45 2.76
C VAL A 295 -19.76 0.36 1.85
N LYS A 296 -19.18 -0.28 0.82
CA LYS A 296 -18.43 0.38 -0.24
C LYS A 296 -19.02 0.03 -1.60
N PHE A 297 -19.48 1.04 -2.33
CA PHE A 297 -19.93 0.87 -3.70
C PHE A 297 -18.73 0.91 -4.65
N LEU A 298 -18.85 0.16 -5.73
CA LEU A 298 -17.91 0.18 -6.84
C LEU A 298 -18.60 0.84 -8.03
N LEU A 299 -18.10 2.02 -8.41
CA LEU A 299 -18.57 2.73 -9.58
C LEU A 299 -18.38 1.87 -10.83
N LYS A 300 -19.36 1.93 -11.73
CA LYS A 300 -19.34 1.27 -13.03
C LYS A 300 -19.43 2.32 -14.11
N GLU A 301 -18.99 1.98 -15.32
CA GLU A 301 -19.14 2.85 -16.49
C GLU A 301 -20.62 3.13 -16.82
N VAL A 302 -21.49 2.16 -16.53
CA VAL A 302 -22.94 2.25 -16.79
C VAL A 302 -23.71 1.92 -15.53
N ILE A 303 -24.62 2.82 -15.15
CA ILE A 303 -25.62 2.61 -14.10
C ILE A 303 -26.94 2.25 -14.79
N THR A 304 -27.48 1.07 -14.50
CA THR A 304 -28.72 0.59 -15.10
C THR A 304 -29.96 1.16 -14.40
N GLU A 305 -31.15 1.05 -15.02
CA GLU A 305 -32.42 1.45 -14.38
C GLU A 305 -32.65 0.69 -13.06
N ASP A 306 -32.35 -0.61 -13.02
CA ASP A 306 -32.41 -1.43 -11.81
C ASP A 306 -31.44 -0.94 -10.71
N ASP A 307 -30.22 -0.52 -11.07
CA ASP A 307 -29.31 0.12 -10.12
C ASP A 307 -29.92 1.42 -9.57
N GLN A 308 -30.54 2.25 -10.42
CA GLN A 308 -31.17 3.50 -10.00
C GLN A 308 -32.36 3.29 -9.05
N GLU A 309 -33.21 2.30 -9.33
CA GLU A 309 -34.32 1.94 -8.46
C GLU A 309 -33.81 1.51 -7.07
N LYS A 310 -32.80 0.65 -7.03
CA LYS A 310 -32.18 0.19 -5.78
C LYS A 310 -31.51 1.32 -5.01
N LEU A 311 -30.79 2.21 -5.69
CA LEU A 311 -30.19 3.40 -5.06
C LEU A 311 -31.26 4.34 -4.51
N THR A 312 -32.40 4.46 -5.19
CA THR A 312 -33.54 5.26 -4.71
C THR A 312 -34.13 4.67 -3.44
N ILE A 313 -34.30 3.35 -3.38
CA ILE A 313 -34.70 2.63 -2.14
C ILE A 313 -33.71 2.97 -1.02
N LEU A 314 -32.41 2.73 -1.25
CA LEU A 314 -31.37 2.97 -0.24
C LEU A 314 -31.35 4.43 0.23
N LYS A 315 -31.53 5.40 -0.67
CA LYS A 315 -31.56 6.82 -0.32
C LYS A 315 -32.75 7.17 0.57
N LEU A 316 -33.96 6.76 0.19
CA LEU A 316 -35.17 7.04 0.96
C LEU A 316 -35.10 6.42 2.36
N VAL A 317 -34.60 5.19 2.44
CA VAL A 317 -34.45 4.49 3.72
C VAL A 317 -33.41 5.15 4.61
N ALA A 318 -32.30 5.64 4.06
CA ALA A 318 -31.29 6.39 4.82
C ALA A 318 -31.83 7.72 5.39
N GLU A 319 -32.88 8.26 4.78
CA GLU A 319 -33.60 9.46 5.22
C GLU A 319 -34.81 9.16 6.13
N ASP A 320 -35.02 7.90 6.54
CA ASP A 320 -36.20 7.41 7.29
C ASP A 320 -37.54 7.73 6.61
N LYS A 321 -37.54 7.71 5.27
CA LYS A 321 -38.74 7.93 4.45
C LYS A 321 -39.28 6.61 3.92
N PRO A 322 -40.61 6.39 3.98
CA PRO A 322 -41.22 5.25 3.33
C PRO A 322 -41.17 5.40 1.81
N LEU A 323 -41.22 4.27 1.10
CA LEU A 323 -41.58 4.27 -0.30
C LEU A 323 -43.10 4.26 -0.42
N GLU A 324 -43.64 5.19 -1.21
CA GLU A 324 -45.07 5.29 -1.46
C GLU A 324 -45.36 5.10 -2.94
N GLY A 325 -46.42 4.35 -3.23
CA GLY A 325 -46.85 4.10 -4.61
C GLY A 325 -48.28 3.59 -4.69
N THR A 326 -48.68 3.27 -5.92
CA THR A 326 -49.95 2.60 -6.24
C THR A 326 -49.66 1.25 -6.89
N TYR A 327 -50.68 0.43 -7.09
CA TYR A 327 -50.58 -0.88 -7.71
C TYR A 327 -51.77 -1.19 -8.61
N ASP A 328 -51.51 -1.90 -9.71
CA ASP A 328 -52.58 -2.43 -10.54
C ASP A 328 -53.04 -3.80 -10.04
N TRP A 329 -52.09 -4.62 -9.60
CA TRP A 329 -52.32 -5.93 -9.00
C TRP A 329 -51.05 -6.42 -8.30
N PHE A 330 -51.19 -7.38 -7.40
CA PHE A 330 -50.07 -8.12 -6.82
C PHE A 330 -50.48 -9.56 -6.49
N ASP A 331 -49.50 -10.46 -6.46
CA ASP A 331 -49.71 -11.88 -6.16
C ASP A 331 -49.10 -12.22 -4.79
N CYS A 332 -49.87 -12.83 -3.89
CA CYS A 332 -49.38 -13.34 -2.61
C CYS A 332 -49.59 -14.85 -2.52
N LYS A 333 -48.53 -15.55 -2.14
CA LYS A 333 -48.53 -17.00 -1.95
C LYS A 333 -48.75 -17.35 -0.48
N PHE A 334 -49.83 -18.06 -0.19
CA PHE A 334 -50.20 -18.49 1.15
C PHE A 334 -50.09 -20.01 1.26
N SER A 335 -49.41 -20.50 2.28
CA SER A 335 -49.36 -21.92 2.64
C SER A 335 -50.20 -22.25 3.87
N ASP A 336 -50.66 -21.25 4.61
CA ASP A 336 -51.54 -21.43 5.76
C ASP A 336 -53.01 -21.28 5.35
N ARG A 337 -53.77 -22.37 5.48
CA ARG A 337 -55.20 -22.41 5.16
C ARG A 337 -56.00 -21.39 5.98
N GLN A 338 -55.67 -21.24 7.27
CA GLN A 338 -56.41 -20.34 8.17
C GLN A 338 -56.28 -18.88 7.71
N THR A 339 -55.09 -18.45 7.29
CA THR A 339 -54.86 -17.11 6.74
C THR A 339 -55.73 -16.86 5.51
N ILE A 340 -55.88 -17.85 4.61
CA ILE A 340 -56.71 -17.70 3.42
C ILE A 340 -58.20 -17.63 3.79
N GLU A 341 -58.67 -18.47 4.71
CA GLU A 341 -60.06 -18.45 5.20
C GLU A 341 -60.37 -17.11 5.90
N ASN A 342 -59.44 -16.59 6.71
CA ASN A 342 -59.55 -15.25 7.31
C ASN A 342 -59.61 -14.14 6.26
N THR A 343 -58.85 -14.27 5.16
CA THR A 343 -58.88 -13.30 4.05
C THR A 343 -60.24 -13.30 3.34
N ILE A 344 -60.83 -14.49 3.12
CA ILE A 344 -62.17 -14.61 2.54
C ILE A 344 -63.22 -13.96 3.47
N ALA A 345 -63.19 -14.29 4.76
CA ALA A 345 -64.12 -13.74 5.74
C ALA A 345 -63.99 -12.21 5.90
N ALA A 346 -62.75 -11.68 5.84
CA ALA A 346 -62.51 -10.25 5.89
C ALA A 346 -63.12 -9.54 4.67
N TYR A 347 -62.94 -10.11 3.47
CA TYR A 347 -63.56 -9.58 2.24
C TYR A 347 -65.09 -9.58 2.31
N GLU A 348 -65.71 -10.64 2.83
CA GLU A 348 -67.18 -10.71 2.97
C GLU A 348 -67.73 -9.63 3.93
N ASN A 349 -67.00 -9.31 4.98
CA ASN A 349 -67.37 -8.26 5.94
C ASN A 349 -67.10 -6.84 5.40
N GLN A 350 -66.04 -6.67 4.60
CA GLN A 350 -65.61 -5.39 4.03
C GLN A 350 -65.22 -5.55 2.55
N PRO A 351 -66.20 -5.61 1.64
CA PRO A 351 -65.93 -5.83 0.21
C PRO A 351 -65.30 -4.63 -0.50
N ASN A 352 -65.29 -3.45 0.15
CA ASN A 352 -64.80 -2.19 -0.41
C ASN A 352 -63.28 -2.00 -0.28
N GLY A 353 -62.54 -3.02 0.15
CA GLY A 353 -61.09 -2.96 0.27
C GLY A 353 -60.58 -3.43 1.62
N LEU A 354 -59.51 -4.21 1.61
CA LEU A 354 -58.80 -4.67 2.80
C LEU A 354 -57.51 -3.85 2.99
N LEU A 355 -57.11 -3.66 4.25
CA LEU A 355 -55.77 -3.26 4.62
C LEU A 355 -54.93 -4.53 4.84
N MET A 356 -53.95 -4.75 3.97
CA MET A 356 -52.99 -5.84 4.11
C MET A 356 -51.68 -5.30 4.67
N VAL A 357 -51.10 -6.03 5.62
CA VAL A 357 -49.76 -5.77 6.15
C VAL A 357 -48.91 -7.01 5.88
N VAL A 358 -47.86 -6.84 5.09
CA VAL A 358 -46.94 -7.92 4.73
C VAL A 358 -45.55 -7.57 5.25
N SER A 359 -44.96 -8.48 6.04
CA SER A 359 -43.59 -8.34 6.53
C SER A 359 -42.71 -9.38 5.87
N GLU A 360 -41.58 -8.93 5.33
CA GLU A 360 -40.52 -9.76 4.76
C GLU A 360 -39.25 -9.57 5.59
N TYR A 361 -38.64 -10.65 6.08
CA TYR A 361 -37.46 -10.58 6.94
C TYR A 361 -36.17 -10.92 6.18
N ASN A 362 -35.06 -10.30 6.60
CA ASN A 362 -33.73 -10.50 6.02
C ASN A 362 -33.66 -10.17 4.51
N HIS A 363 -34.34 -9.09 4.11
CA HIS A 363 -34.34 -8.65 2.72
C HIS A 363 -32.97 -8.06 2.34
N ARG A 364 -32.47 -8.38 1.15
CA ARG A 364 -31.15 -7.96 0.68
C ARG A 364 -31.28 -7.12 -0.58
N VAL A 365 -30.67 -5.94 -0.55
CA VAL A 365 -30.53 -5.07 -1.72
C VAL A 365 -29.08 -5.11 -2.18
N SER A 366 -28.84 -5.67 -3.37
CA SER A 366 -27.52 -5.74 -4.01
C SER A 366 -27.41 -4.73 -5.14
N VAL A 367 -26.51 -3.76 -5.01
CA VAL A 367 -26.32 -2.67 -5.97
C VAL A 367 -24.87 -2.21 -5.97
N LEU A 368 -24.32 -1.89 -7.16
CA LEU A 368 -22.93 -1.43 -7.33
C LEU A 368 -21.87 -2.28 -6.59
N GLY A 369 -22.06 -3.61 -6.53
CA GLY A 369 -21.11 -4.53 -5.89
C GLY A 369 -21.20 -4.57 -4.35
N ALA A 370 -22.10 -3.81 -3.73
CA ALA A 370 -22.41 -3.88 -2.31
C ALA A 370 -23.72 -4.63 -2.05
N GLU A 371 -23.85 -5.21 -0.87
CA GLU A 371 -25.07 -5.83 -0.36
C GLU A 371 -25.47 -5.16 0.95
N VAL A 372 -26.71 -4.64 1.01
CA VAL A 372 -27.31 -4.06 2.22
C VAL A 372 -28.40 -5.01 2.72
N LEU A 373 -28.32 -5.41 3.99
CA LEU A 373 -29.30 -6.26 4.64
C LEU A 373 -30.28 -5.42 5.47
N PHE A 374 -31.57 -5.64 5.25
CA PHE A 374 -32.65 -5.09 6.05
C PHE A 374 -33.25 -6.20 6.93
N GLU A 375 -33.48 -5.90 8.20
CA GLU A 375 -34.06 -6.86 9.13
C GLU A 375 -35.49 -7.21 8.73
N GLU A 376 -36.26 -6.18 8.37
CA GLU A 376 -37.66 -6.28 7.99
C GLU A 376 -38.00 -5.27 6.91
N VAL A 377 -38.79 -5.69 5.93
CA VAL A 377 -39.50 -4.82 5.00
C VAL A 377 -40.99 -5.01 5.26
N LYS A 378 -41.62 -3.96 5.77
CA LYS A 378 -43.04 -3.93 6.08
C LYS A 378 -43.77 -3.16 4.97
N ARG A 379 -44.69 -3.83 4.28
CA ARG A 379 -45.56 -3.26 3.26
C ARG A 379 -46.98 -3.14 3.80
N GLU A 380 -47.51 -1.92 3.82
CA GLU A 380 -48.91 -1.64 4.12
C GLU A 380 -49.64 -1.33 2.81
N ILE A 381 -50.59 -2.19 2.44
CA ILE A 381 -51.30 -2.15 1.16
C ILE A 381 -52.77 -1.88 1.45
N SER A 382 -53.26 -0.72 1.08
CA SER A 382 -54.66 -0.34 1.28
C SER A 382 -55.53 -0.69 0.06
N ASN A 383 -56.82 -0.93 0.33
CA ASN A 383 -57.86 -1.18 -0.66
C ASN A 383 -57.64 -2.45 -1.52
N ALA A 384 -56.98 -3.48 -0.99
CA ALA A 384 -56.73 -4.72 -1.73
C ALA A 384 -57.93 -5.67 -1.64
N ILE A 385 -58.35 -6.27 -2.75
CA ILE A 385 -59.37 -7.34 -2.78
C ILE A 385 -58.92 -8.53 -3.64
N PRO A 386 -59.32 -9.77 -3.31
CA PRO A 386 -59.05 -10.91 -4.17
C PRO A 386 -59.72 -10.74 -5.53
N ASN A 387 -58.97 -10.93 -6.61
CA ASN A 387 -59.48 -10.76 -7.98
C ASN A 387 -60.65 -11.70 -8.33
N ASP A 388 -60.68 -12.90 -7.74
CA ASP A 388 -61.76 -13.88 -7.96
C ASP A 388 -62.00 -14.68 -6.67
N ILE A 389 -62.95 -14.20 -5.87
CA ILE A 389 -63.28 -14.80 -4.57
C ILE A 389 -63.89 -16.19 -4.70
N GLU A 390 -64.67 -16.46 -5.76
CA GLU A 390 -65.29 -17.76 -5.97
C GLU A 390 -64.25 -18.82 -6.31
N LYS A 391 -63.31 -18.47 -7.19
CA LYS A 391 -62.18 -19.34 -7.51
C LYS A 391 -61.29 -19.58 -6.29
N LEU A 392 -61.09 -18.56 -5.45
CA LEU A 392 -60.33 -18.73 -4.22
C LEU A 392 -61.00 -19.73 -3.28
N ARG A 393 -62.32 -19.65 -3.06
CA ARG A 393 -63.07 -20.61 -2.23
C ARG A 393 -62.89 -22.05 -2.72
N LYS A 394 -63.04 -22.27 -4.02
CA LYS A 394 -62.87 -23.60 -4.62
C LYS A 394 -61.46 -24.14 -4.41
N LYS A 395 -60.43 -23.28 -4.57
CA LYS A 395 -59.04 -23.68 -4.33
C LYS A 395 -58.81 -24.06 -2.88
N VAL A 396 -59.30 -23.27 -1.92
CA VAL A 396 -59.14 -23.55 -0.48
C VAL A 396 -59.84 -24.84 -0.07
N SER A 397 -61.04 -25.12 -0.60
CA SER A 397 -61.76 -26.37 -0.29
C SER A 397 -61.03 -27.63 -0.74
N LEU A 398 -60.14 -27.49 -1.74
CA LEU A 398 -59.36 -28.59 -2.31
C LEU A 398 -57.89 -28.57 -1.85
N MET A 399 -57.51 -27.65 -0.96
CA MET A 399 -56.14 -27.50 -0.50
C MET A 399 -55.76 -28.62 0.46
N GLU A 400 -54.69 -29.34 0.13
CA GLU A 400 -54.08 -30.37 0.97
C GLU A 400 -52.99 -29.80 1.89
N ASP A 401 -52.63 -30.53 2.94
CA ASP A 401 -51.60 -30.10 3.89
C ASP A 401 -50.24 -29.95 3.20
N GLY A 402 -49.62 -28.77 3.35
CA GLY A 402 -48.33 -28.44 2.75
C GLY A 402 -48.42 -27.84 1.33
N GLU A 403 -49.62 -27.74 0.76
CA GLU A 403 -49.83 -26.99 -0.48
C GLU A 403 -49.78 -25.48 -0.25
N SER A 404 -49.68 -24.73 -1.34
CA SER A 404 -49.71 -23.26 -1.29
C SER A 404 -50.54 -22.70 -2.43
N ILE A 405 -51.36 -21.71 -2.12
CA ILE A 405 -52.24 -21.04 -3.06
C ILE A 405 -51.68 -19.67 -3.36
N ASN A 406 -51.49 -19.38 -4.64
CA ASN A 406 -51.21 -18.02 -5.10
C ASN A 406 -52.54 -17.28 -5.32
N ILE A 407 -52.69 -16.13 -4.65
CA ILE A 407 -53.86 -15.27 -4.68
C ILE A 407 -53.47 -13.94 -5.32
N ARG A 408 -54.18 -13.56 -6.38
CA ARG A 408 -54.06 -12.24 -6.99
C ARG A 408 -54.97 -11.25 -6.29
N PHE A 409 -54.42 -10.12 -5.89
CA PHE A 409 -55.15 -8.97 -5.40
C PHE A 409 -55.16 -7.86 -6.44
N ILE A 410 -56.27 -7.13 -6.47
CA ILE A 410 -56.49 -5.94 -7.31
C ILE A 410 -57.01 -4.81 -6.42
N PRO A 411 -56.86 -3.54 -6.84
CA PRO A 411 -57.41 -2.41 -6.10
C PRO A 411 -58.94 -2.41 -6.16
N ALA A 412 -59.58 -2.17 -5.01
CA ALA A 412 -61.02 -1.97 -4.91
C ALA A 412 -61.47 -0.60 -5.43
N THR A 413 -60.59 0.40 -5.33
CA THR A 413 -60.81 1.79 -5.75
C THR A 413 -59.53 2.37 -6.36
N GLU A 414 -59.65 3.48 -7.09
CA GLU A 414 -58.50 4.23 -7.63
C GLU A 414 -57.64 4.91 -6.54
N GLU A 415 -58.14 4.98 -5.29
CA GLU A 415 -57.41 5.54 -4.13
C GLU A 415 -56.55 4.47 -3.43
N ASN A 416 -55.91 3.59 -4.19
CA ASN A 416 -55.09 2.52 -3.64
C ASN A 416 -53.68 3.02 -3.29
N LYS A 417 -53.11 2.53 -2.18
CA LYS A 417 -51.79 2.95 -1.71
C LYS A 417 -50.98 1.74 -1.25
N ILE A 418 -49.69 1.74 -1.60
CA ILE A 418 -48.67 0.90 -0.98
C ILE A 418 -47.70 1.81 -0.24
N VAL A 419 -47.43 1.49 1.02
CA VAL A 419 -46.39 2.12 1.83
C VAL A 419 -45.41 1.04 2.23
N GLU A 420 -44.18 1.11 1.75
CA GLU A 420 -43.11 0.20 2.15
C GLU A 420 -42.16 0.89 3.12
N ARG A 421 -41.85 0.20 4.22
CA ARG A 421 -40.90 0.65 5.24
C ARG A 421 -39.83 -0.40 5.44
N TYR A 422 -38.58 0.01 5.36
CA TYR A 422 -37.42 -0.84 5.56
C TYR A 422 -36.86 -0.56 6.94
N VAL A 423 -36.63 -1.62 7.73
CA VAL A 423 -36.02 -1.56 9.05
C VAL A 423 -34.56 -1.93 8.89
N PHE A 424 -33.69 -0.93 8.95
CA PHE A 424 -32.25 -1.12 8.99
C PHE A 424 -31.78 -1.12 10.45
N ARG A 425 -31.13 -2.20 10.90
CA ARG A 425 -30.31 -2.13 12.10
C ARG A 425 -28.86 -1.96 11.70
N SER A 426 -28.29 -0.82 12.11
CA SER A 426 -26.83 -0.70 12.22
C SER A 426 -26.35 -1.84 13.11
N ILE A 427 -25.53 -2.73 12.55
CA ILE A 427 -24.70 -3.60 13.38
C ILE A 427 -23.76 -2.64 14.10
N ALA A 428 -24.04 -2.35 15.36
CA ALA A 428 -23.05 -1.75 16.24
C ALA A 428 -21.92 -2.77 16.32
N CYS A 429 -20.78 -2.49 15.69
CA CYS A 429 -19.55 -3.16 16.03
C CYS A 429 -19.33 -2.89 17.52
N GLU A 430 -19.39 -3.93 18.35
CA GLU A 430 -18.76 -3.90 19.66
C GLU A 430 -17.27 -3.64 19.42
N ASP A 431 -16.76 -2.55 20.02
CA ASP A 431 -15.38 -2.07 19.93
C ASP A 431 -14.33 -3.11 20.35
#